data_AF-A0A351TLL4-F1
#
_entry.id   AF-A0A351TLL4-F1
#
_cell.length_a   1.000
_cell.length_b   1.000
_cell.length_c   1.000
_cell.angle_alpha   90.00
_cell.angle_beta   90.00
_cell.angle_gamma   90.00
#
_symmetry.space_group_name_H-M   'P 1'
#
loop_
_entity.id
_entity.type
_entity.pdbx_description
1 polymer ?
#
loop_
_entity_poly.entity_id
_entity_poly.type
_entity_poly.pdbx_seq_one_letter_code
_entity_poly.pdbx_strand_id
1 'polypeptide(L)'
;MDSNIQREDILPSEKAKAYKMKYEALRHQGSKGVKSTADEVGEAAGESGRTVQRYIRLAELIQGLIGYVDGNKISLAAGEKLSYLRKEEQAWVSETMGASGMALSMAQAGQLRSLSEAGELTADKVYKILGQKQGVDRGVTISLKKVRGYFPPAYTNRQIEEVLYTLLEKWKQEKESEGWADAEDTV
;
A
#
# COMPACT_ATOMS: atom_id res chain seq x y z
N MET A 1 -7.56 13.03 -27.03
CA MET A 1 -7.73 13.89 -25.83
C MET A 1 -9.12 13.58 -25.32
N ASP A 2 -9.24 12.48 -24.58
CA ASP A 2 -10.52 12.05 -24.02
C ASP A 2 -10.64 12.67 -22.64
N SER A 3 -11.56 13.61 -22.53
CA SER A 3 -11.92 14.30 -21.30
C SER A 3 -12.50 13.30 -20.31
N ASN A 4 -11.65 12.65 -19.52
CA ASN A 4 -12.01 11.90 -18.31
C ASN A 4 -12.32 12.84 -17.12
N ILE A 5 -12.99 13.96 -17.42
CA ILE A 5 -13.26 15.05 -16.50
C ILE A 5 -14.72 14.94 -16.05
N GLN A 6 -14.91 14.88 -14.73
CA GLN A 6 -16.17 14.95 -13.96
C GLN A 6 -16.84 13.63 -13.56
N ARG A 7 -16.18 12.87 -12.67
CA ARG A 7 -16.88 12.47 -11.43
C ARG A 7 -16.41 13.42 -10.35
N GLU A 8 -17.34 14.00 -9.60
CA GLU A 8 -17.00 14.73 -8.37
C GLU A 8 -16.18 13.78 -7.48
N ASP A 9 -14.90 14.06 -7.25
CA ASP A 9 -14.03 13.23 -6.43
C ASP A 9 -14.41 13.40 -4.95
N ILE A 10 -15.48 12.72 -4.53
CA ILE A 10 -15.85 12.60 -3.12
C ILE A 10 -14.64 12.04 -2.37
N LEU A 11 -14.17 12.75 -1.35
CA LEU A 11 -13.01 12.32 -0.59
C LEU A 11 -13.29 10.98 0.11
N PRO A 12 -12.27 10.12 0.28
CA PRO A 12 -12.41 8.92 1.08
C PRO A 12 -13.05 9.15 2.46
N SER A 13 -12.69 10.24 3.14
CA SER A 13 -13.28 10.67 4.42
C SER A 13 -14.79 10.98 4.33
N GLU A 14 -15.20 11.75 3.33
CA GLU A 14 -16.60 12.12 3.08
C GLU A 14 -17.45 10.89 2.78
N LYS A 15 -16.93 10.00 1.92
CA LYS A 15 -17.58 8.74 1.57
C LYS A 15 -17.68 7.80 2.76
N ALA A 16 -16.63 7.69 3.57
CA ALA A 16 -16.63 6.91 4.80
C ALA A 16 -17.71 7.39 5.77
N LYS A 17 -17.82 8.71 5.97
CA LYS A 17 -18.85 9.32 6.82
C LYS A 17 -20.26 9.03 6.29
N ALA A 18 -20.49 9.22 5.00
CA ALA A 18 -21.78 8.97 4.36
C ALA A 18 -22.22 7.51 4.51
N TYR A 19 -21.32 6.56 4.26
CA TYR A 19 -21.62 5.14 4.38
C TYR A 19 -21.86 4.71 5.82
N LYS A 20 -21.09 5.22 6.78
CA LYS A 20 -21.30 4.93 8.21
C LYS A 20 -22.68 5.42 8.67
N MET A 21 -23.06 6.66 8.34
CA MET A 21 -24.37 7.20 8.68
C MET A 21 -25.52 6.36 8.10
N LYS A 22 -25.42 5.98 6.82
CA LYS A 22 -26.46 5.16 6.17
C LYS A 22 -26.53 3.75 6.76
N TYR A 23 -25.38 3.13 7.04
CA TYR A 23 -25.31 1.81 7.66
C TYR A 23 -25.93 1.79 9.06
N GLU A 24 -25.64 2.79 9.89
CA GLU A 24 -26.19 2.92 11.24
C GLU A 24 -27.72 3.14 11.22
N ALA A 25 -28.22 3.97 10.31
CA ALA A 25 -29.65 4.21 10.14
C ALA A 25 -30.42 2.92 9.78
N LEU A 26 -29.92 2.16 8.80
CA LEU A 26 -30.54 0.89 8.39
C LEU A 26 -30.47 -0.17 9.49
N ARG A 27 -29.37 -0.23 10.24
CA ARG A 27 -29.24 -1.14 11.39
C ARG A 27 -30.22 -0.78 12.51
N HIS A 28 -30.43 0.51 12.77
CA HIS A 28 -31.37 0.99 13.80
C HIS A 28 -32.84 0.74 13.42
N GLN A 29 -33.17 0.84 12.13
CA GLN A 29 -34.50 0.56 11.60
C GLN A 29 -34.87 -0.95 11.66
N GLY A 30 -33.89 -1.81 11.92
CA GLY A 30 -34.04 -3.27 11.95
C GLY A 30 -34.12 -3.83 10.53
N SER A 31 -32.97 -4.13 9.93
CA SER A 31 -32.91 -4.81 8.63
C SER A 31 -33.49 -6.22 8.75
N LYS A 32 -34.67 -6.44 8.16
CA LYS A 32 -35.39 -7.74 8.14
C LYS A 32 -35.11 -8.56 6.87
N GLY A 33 -33.96 -8.34 6.22
CA GLY A 33 -33.63 -8.93 4.92
C GLY A 33 -32.71 -10.16 4.99
N VAL A 34 -32.63 -10.90 3.89
CA VAL A 34 -31.65 -11.98 3.64
C VAL A 34 -30.24 -11.41 3.39
N LYS A 35 -30.14 -10.14 2.96
CA LYS A 35 -28.89 -9.44 2.64
C LYS A 35 -28.32 -8.72 3.86
N SER A 36 -27.00 -8.52 3.87
CA SER A 36 -26.34 -7.69 4.88
C SER A 36 -26.69 -6.22 4.67
N THR A 37 -26.78 -5.44 5.75
CA THR A 37 -26.92 -3.98 5.69
C THR A 37 -25.86 -3.32 4.82
N ALA A 38 -24.64 -3.87 4.80
CA ALA A 38 -23.58 -3.35 3.93
C ALA A 38 -23.85 -3.59 2.43
N ASP A 39 -24.50 -4.71 2.08
CA ASP A 39 -24.87 -5.01 0.69
C ASP A 39 -25.98 -4.06 0.23
N GLU A 40 -26.97 -3.78 1.08
CA GLU A 40 -28.03 -2.81 0.77
C GLU A 40 -27.47 -1.39 0.55
N VAL A 41 -26.51 -0.97 1.37
CA VAL A 41 -25.81 0.31 1.17
C VAL A 41 -25.04 0.31 -0.14
N GLY A 42 -24.37 -0.80 -0.45
CA GLY A 42 -23.52 -0.95 -1.64
C GLY A 42 -24.32 -0.96 -2.94
N GLU A 43 -25.42 -1.70 -2.99
CA GLU A 43 -26.30 -1.77 -4.17
C GLU A 43 -26.80 -0.39 -4.60
N ALA A 44 -27.20 0.44 -3.63
CA ALA A 44 -27.64 1.81 -3.89
C ALA A 44 -26.52 2.74 -4.41
N ALA A 45 -25.25 2.38 -4.18
CA ALA A 45 -24.08 3.13 -4.63
C ALA A 45 -23.34 2.48 -5.81
N GLY A 46 -23.83 1.34 -6.32
CA GLY A 46 -23.13 0.55 -7.34
C GLY A 46 -21.81 -0.08 -6.85
N GLU A 47 -21.70 -0.35 -5.54
CA GLU A 47 -20.52 -0.91 -4.90
C GLU A 47 -20.81 -2.24 -4.19
N SER A 48 -19.78 -3.05 -4.00
CA SER A 48 -19.91 -4.27 -3.19
C SER A 48 -20.03 -3.94 -1.70
N GLY A 49 -20.74 -4.78 -0.94
CA GLY A 49 -20.79 -4.65 0.52
C GLY A 49 -19.40 -4.69 1.17
N ARG A 50 -18.42 -5.37 0.56
CA ARG A 50 -17.00 -5.33 0.98
C ARG A 50 -16.40 -3.92 0.87
N THR A 51 -16.70 -3.20 -0.20
CA THR A 51 -16.24 -1.82 -0.40
C THR A 51 -16.89 -0.90 0.63
N VAL A 52 -18.19 -1.08 0.87
CA VAL A 52 -18.91 -0.34 1.92
C VAL A 52 -18.29 -0.59 3.30
N GLN A 53 -18.05 -1.84 3.67
CA GLN A 53 -17.42 -2.18 4.95
C GLN A 53 -16.04 -1.56 5.11
N ARG A 54 -15.23 -1.53 4.05
CA ARG A 54 -13.94 -0.84 4.05
C ARG A 54 -14.10 0.65 4.39
N TYR A 55 -15.03 1.34 3.73
CA TYR A 55 -15.29 2.76 4.01
C TYR A 55 -15.87 3.00 5.41
N ILE A 56 -16.76 2.13 5.89
CA ILE A 56 -17.24 2.18 7.29
C ILE A 56 -16.05 2.04 8.25
N ARG A 57 -15.10 1.15 7.95
CA ARG A 57 -13.87 0.99 8.74
C ARG A 57 -13.00 2.23 8.69
N LEU A 58 -12.82 2.87 7.53
CA LEU A 58 -12.08 4.13 7.44
C LEU A 58 -12.67 5.23 8.32
N ALA A 59 -13.98 5.24 8.58
CA ALA A 59 -14.60 6.19 9.51
C ALA A 59 -14.20 5.97 10.99
N GLU A 60 -13.47 4.91 11.32
CA GLU A 60 -12.84 4.68 12.63
C GLU A 60 -11.41 5.22 12.72
N LEU A 61 -10.87 5.80 11.65
CA LEU A 61 -9.58 6.50 11.70
C LEU A 61 -9.69 7.82 12.45
N ILE A 62 -8.62 8.21 13.15
CA ILE A 62 -8.48 9.58 13.67
C ILE A 62 -8.31 10.58 12.52
N GLN A 63 -8.59 11.86 12.79
CA GLN A 63 -8.55 12.93 11.78
C GLN A 63 -7.21 12.99 11.02
N GLY A 64 -6.09 12.79 11.73
CA GLY A 64 -4.76 12.76 11.10
C GLY A 64 -4.61 11.65 10.06
N LEU A 65 -5.01 10.42 10.40
CA LEU A 65 -4.86 9.26 9.52
C LEU A 65 -5.82 9.28 8.34
N ILE A 66 -7.08 9.68 8.54
CA ILE A 66 -8.03 9.80 7.42
C ILE A 66 -7.60 10.91 6.44
N GLY A 67 -7.02 12.00 6.95
CA GLY A 67 -6.43 13.05 6.12
C GLY A 67 -5.27 12.53 5.25
N TYR A 68 -4.44 11.61 5.77
CA TYR A 68 -3.42 10.95 4.96
C TYR A 68 -4.00 9.99 3.90
N VAL A 69 -5.20 9.44 4.11
CA VAL A 69 -5.90 8.66 3.08
C VAL A 69 -6.42 9.59 1.98
N ASP A 70 -7.06 10.70 2.35
CA ASP A 70 -7.52 11.72 1.38
C ASP A 70 -6.35 12.28 0.56
N GLY A 71 -5.19 12.48 1.20
CA GLY A 71 -3.95 12.93 0.56
C GLY A 71 -3.14 11.84 -0.15
N ASN A 72 -3.68 10.63 -0.33
CA ASN A 72 -3.01 9.49 -0.98
C ASN A 72 -1.64 9.07 -0.37
N LYS A 73 -1.36 9.46 0.89
CA LYS A 73 -0.18 9.01 1.65
C LYS A 73 -0.40 7.63 2.29
N ILE A 74 -1.67 7.23 2.43
CA ILE A 74 -2.11 5.91 2.89
C ILE A 74 -3.13 5.40 1.87
N SER A 75 -2.94 4.19 1.35
CA SER A 75 -3.95 3.58 0.48
C SER A 75 -5.22 3.21 1.26
N LEU A 76 -6.38 3.09 0.59
CA LEU A 76 -7.62 2.67 1.25
C LEU A 76 -7.47 1.35 2.02
N ALA A 77 -6.73 0.39 1.48
CA ALA A 77 -6.50 -0.90 2.12
C ALA A 77 -5.55 -0.80 3.33
N ALA A 78 -4.59 0.14 3.31
CA ALA A 78 -3.73 0.40 4.45
C ALA A 78 -4.52 1.12 5.56
N GLY A 79 -5.33 2.12 5.17
CA GLY A 79 -6.24 2.81 6.08
C GLY A 79 -7.23 1.85 6.74
N GLU A 80 -7.77 0.88 5.98
CA GLU A 80 -8.62 -0.18 6.53
C GLU A 80 -7.90 -0.96 7.63
N LYS A 81 -6.64 -1.35 7.43
CA LYS A 81 -5.85 -2.03 8.47
C LYS A 81 -5.60 -1.15 9.69
N LEU A 82 -5.25 0.12 9.48
CA LEU A 82 -4.99 1.07 10.56
C LEU A 82 -6.25 1.39 11.38
N SER A 83 -7.43 1.28 10.78
CA SER A 83 -8.70 1.50 11.49
C SER A 83 -8.99 0.51 12.62
N TYR A 84 -8.27 -0.63 12.64
CA TYR A 84 -8.37 -1.63 13.70
C TYR A 84 -7.47 -1.33 14.91
N LEU A 85 -6.52 -0.40 14.80
CA LEU A 85 -5.68 0.02 15.91
C LEU A 85 -6.49 0.83 16.93
N ARG A 86 -6.05 0.80 18.19
CA ARG A 86 -6.58 1.69 19.24
C ARG A 86 -6.31 3.15 18.89
N LYS A 87 -7.11 4.07 19.42
CA LYS A 87 -6.98 5.51 19.11
C LYS A 87 -5.61 6.08 19.47
N GLU A 88 -5.02 5.62 20.57
CA GLU A 88 -3.66 5.99 20.99
C GLU A 88 -2.60 5.47 20.00
N GLU A 89 -2.70 4.22 19.58
CA GLU A 89 -1.80 3.63 18.59
C GLU A 89 -1.89 4.34 17.23
N GLN A 90 -3.11 4.71 16.82
CA GLN A 90 -3.33 5.53 15.63
C GLN A 90 -2.66 6.90 15.74
N ALA A 91 -2.64 7.51 16.94
CA ALA A 91 -1.96 8.78 17.18
C ALA A 91 -0.44 8.64 16.99
N TRP A 92 0.18 7.60 17.56
CA TRP A 92 1.61 7.33 17.35
C TRP A 92 1.97 7.18 15.87
N VAL A 93 1.13 6.48 15.09
CA VAL A 93 1.33 6.34 13.64
C VAL A 93 1.22 7.70 12.95
N SER A 94 0.20 8.48 13.27
CA SER A 94 -0.04 9.79 12.66
C SER A 94 1.09 10.79 12.94
N GLU A 95 1.58 10.82 14.19
CA GLU A 95 2.70 11.67 14.62
C GLU A 95 4.00 11.28 13.90
N THR A 96 4.30 9.98 13.85
CA THR A 96 5.50 9.47 13.17
C THR A 96 5.48 9.77 11.67
N MET A 97 4.32 9.63 11.02
CA MET A 97 4.16 10.02 9.61
C MET A 97 4.34 11.53 9.40
N GLY A 98 3.82 12.36 10.31
CA GLY A 98 3.97 13.81 10.24
C GLY A 98 5.43 14.26 10.37
N ALA A 99 6.19 13.63 11.26
CA ALA A 99 7.61 13.94 11.48
C ALA A 99 8.52 13.51 10.32
N SER A 100 8.20 12.39 9.66
CA SER A 100 9.02 11.82 8.58
C SER A 100 8.63 12.30 7.18
N GLY A 101 7.40 12.79 6.99
CA GLY A 101 6.85 13.13 5.68
C GLY A 101 6.63 11.93 4.74
N MET A 102 6.82 10.71 5.24
CA MET A 102 6.79 9.48 4.45
C MET A 102 5.37 8.92 4.27
N ALA A 103 5.15 8.25 3.14
CA ALA A 103 3.95 7.45 2.90
C ALA A 103 4.07 6.09 3.63
N LEU A 104 2.93 5.51 4.03
CA LEU A 104 2.89 4.25 4.76
C LEU A 104 2.49 3.11 3.82
N SER A 105 3.31 2.05 3.77
CA SER A 105 3.09 0.92 2.88
C SER A 105 2.05 -0.08 3.42
N MET A 106 1.47 -0.88 2.53
CA MET A 106 0.57 -1.98 2.93
C MET A 106 1.21 -2.99 3.88
N ALA A 107 2.51 -3.26 3.70
CA ALA A 107 3.26 -4.18 4.54
C ALA A 107 3.43 -3.61 5.96
N GLN A 108 3.79 -2.32 6.08
CA GLN A 108 3.88 -1.63 7.36
C GLN A 108 2.52 -1.59 8.07
N ALA A 109 1.43 -1.25 7.35
CA ALA A 109 0.08 -1.29 7.91
C ALA A 109 -0.29 -2.69 8.44
N GLY A 110 0.13 -3.73 7.74
CA GLY A 110 -0.03 -5.13 8.16
C GLY A 110 0.70 -5.42 9.46
N GLN A 111 1.98 -5.08 9.54
CA GLN A 111 2.81 -5.31 10.71
C GLN A 111 2.32 -4.54 11.95
N LEU A 112 1.94 -3.27 11.77
CA LEU A 112 1.35 -2.44 12.82
C LEU A 112 0.08 -3.08 13.38
N ARG A 113 -0.81 -3.54 12.49
CA ARG A 113 -2.04 -4.21 12.90
C ARG A 113 -1.77 -5.51 13.66
N SER A 114 -0.86 -6.36 13.18
CA SER A 114 -0.52 -7.62 13.87
C SER A 114 0.03 -7.38 15.27
N LEU A 115 0.87 -6.35 15.47
CA LEU A 115 1.39 -5.99 16.79
C LEU A 115 0.31 -5.42 17.71
N SER A 116 -0.62 -4.62 17.18
CA SER A 116 -1.76 -4.08 17.93
C SER A 116 -2.70 -5.22 18.39
N GLU A 117 -3.00 -6.18 17.50
CA GLU A 117 -3.80 -7.36 17.81
C GLU A 117 -3.14 -8.24 18.89
N ALA A 118 -1.81 -8.31 18.91
CA ALA A 118 -1.03 -8.98 19.97
C ALA A 118 -0.94 -8.17 21.28
N GLY A 119 -1.39 -6.91 21.31
CA GLY A 119 -1.23 -6.02 22.46
C GLY A 119 0.21 -5.57 22.69
N GLU A 120 1.06 -5.70 21.68
CA GLU A 120 2.51 -5.47 21.76
C GLU A 120 2.97 -4.19 21.05
N LEU A 121 2.05 -3.46 20.42
CA LEU A 121 2.38 -2.23 19.70
C LEU A 121 2.74 -1.12 20.70
N THR A 122 3.88 -0.47 20.48
CA THR A 122 4.36 0.67 21.27
C THR A 122 4.82 1.79 20.33
N ALA A 123 4.90 3.02 20.83
CA ALA A 123 5.41 4.17 20.06
C ALA A 123 6.79 3.88 19.42
N ASP A 124 7.72 3.27 20.16
CA ASP A 124 9.04 2.89 19.65
C ASP A 124 8.97 1.88 18.50
N LYS A 125 8.07 0.90 18.59
CA LYS A 125 7.86 -0.08 17.50
C LYS A 125 7.24 0.61 16.28
N VAL A 126 6.30 1.53 16.46
CA VAL A 126 5.75 2.34 15.36
C VAL A 126 6.86 3.11 14.65
N TYR A 127 7.70 3.83 15.40
CA TYR A 127 8.84 4.58 14.86
C TYR A 127 9.79 3.68 14.08
N LYS A 128 10.16 2.52 14.64
CA LYS A 128 11.03 1.54 13.96
C LYS A 128 10.42 1.01 12.66
N ILE A 129 9.14 0.65 12.66
CA ILE A 129 8.45 0.08 11.49
C ILE A 129 8.37 1.12 10.36
N LEU A 130 8.04 2.37 10.69
CA LEU A 130 7.90 3.43 9.70
C LEU A 130 9.25 3.96 9.22
N GLY A 131 10.29 3.92 10.06
CA GLY A 131 11.66 4.30 9.71
C GLY A 131 12.45 3.25 8.91
N GLN A 132 11.98 2.01 8.82
CA GLN A 132 12.58 1.01 7.95
C GLN A 132 12.38 1.42 6.47
N LYS A 133 13.46 1.88 5.81
CA LYS A 133 13.50 1.99 4.34
C LYS A 133 13.14 0.60 3.81
N GLN A 134 11.97 0.46 3.19
CA GLN A 134 11.63 -0.74 2.44
C GLN A 134 12.68 -0.84 1.34
N GLY A 135 13.59 -1.82 1.44
CA GLY A 135 14.37 -2.26 0.29
C GLY A 135 13.36 -2.73 -0.73
N VAL A 136 12.99 -1.85 -1.67
CA VAL A 136 12.18 -2.24 -2.80
C VAL A 136 13.12 -3.12 -3.59
N ASP A 137 12.99 -4.43 -3.45
CA ASP A 137 13.65 -5.41 -4.29
C ASP A 137 13.06 -5.23 -5.70
N ARG A 138 13.56 -4.21 -6.40
CA ARG A 138 13.19 -3.89 -7.78
C ARG A 138 13.91 -4.93 -8.63
N GLY A 139 13.35 -6.13 -8.68
CA GLY A 139 13.82 -7.17 -9.58
C GLY A 139 13.88 -6.62 -11.01
N VAL A 140 15.07 -6.61 -11.60
CA VAL A 140 15.26 -6.20 -13.00
C VAL A 140 14.77 -7.33 -13.90
N THR A 141 13.62 -7.15 -14.55
CA THR A 141 13.10 -8.12 -15.52
C THR A 141 13.59 -7.78 -16.91
N ILE A 142 14.42 -8.63 -17.49
CA ILE A 142 14.90 -8.51 -18.87
C ILE A 142 14.06 -9.45 -19.75
N SER A 143 13.37 -8.90 -20.76
CA SER A 143 12.53 -9.74 -21.64
C SER A 143 13.35 -10.53 -22.65
N LEU A 144 13.06 -11.84 -22.76
CA LEU A 144 13.76 -12.72 -23.69
C LEU A 144 13.71 -12.22 -25.14
N LYS A 145 12.60 -11.60 -25.56
CA LYS A 145 12.45 -11.02 -26.90
C LYS A 145 13.51 -9.93 -27.18
N LYS A 146 13.83 -9.09 -26.18
CA LYS A 146 14.87 -8.07 -26.32
C LYS A 146 16.25 -8.69 -26.35
N VAL A 147 16.50 -9.68 -25.48
CA VAL A 147 17.82 -10.34 -25.39
C VAL A 147 18.13 -11.15 -26.65
N ARG A 148 17.17 -11.91 -27.18
CA ARG A 148 17.39 -12.84 -28.29
C ARG A 148 17.87 -12.17 -29.58
N GLY A 149 17.61 -10.87 -29.76
CA GLY A 149 18.13 -10.10 -30.90
C GLY A 149 19.65 -9.91 -30.89
N TYR A 150 20.32 -10.11 -29.75
CA TYR A 150 21.78 -10.00 -29.60
C TYR A 150 22.52 -11.33 -29.77
N PHE A 151 21.79 -12.44 -29.97
CA PHE A 151 22.36 -13.78 -30.04
C PHE A 151 22.05 -14.48 -31.37
N PRO A 152 22.90 -15.40 -31.83
CA PRO A 152 22.60 -16.23 -32.99
C PRO A 152 21.29 -17.03 -32.77
N PRO A 153 20.49 -17.27 -33.82
CA PRO A 153 19.19 -17.93 -33.69
C PRO A 153 19.27 -19.38 -33.17
N ALA A 154 20.44 -20.01 -33.32
CA ALA A 154 20.73 -21.37 -32.85
C ALA A 154 21.00 -21.46 -31.34
N TYR A 155 21.18 -20.33 -30.64
CA TYR A 155 21.43 -20.35 -29.19
C TYR A 155 20.17 -20.75 -28.43
N THR A 156 20.36 -21.68 -27.49
CA THR A 156 19.34 -22.06 -26.51
C THR A 156 19.24 -21.01 -25.40
N ASN A 157 18.11 -20.98 -24.69
CA ASN A 157 17.93 -20.05 -23.56
C ASN A 157 19.02 -20.23 -22.49
N ARG A 158 19.48 -21.47 -22.26
CA ARG A 158 20.57 -21.76 -21.33
C ARG A 158 21.90 -21.14 -21.76
N GLN A 159 22.24 -21.25 -23.05
CA GLN A 159 23.46 -20.63 -23.58
C GLN A 159 23.39 -19.10 -23.54
N ILE A 160 22.22 -18.53 -23.78
CA ILE A 160 22.00 -17.08 -23.62
C ILE A 160 22.22 -16.68 -22.16
N GLU A 161 21.66 -17.43 -21.22
CA GLU A 161 21.80 -17.19 -19.78
C GLU A 161 23.26 -17.31 -19.31
N GLU A 162 23.98 -18.35 -19.74
CA GLU A 162 25.41 -18.55 -19.43
C GLU A 162 26.28 -17.38 -19.94
N VAL A 163 25.98 -16.86 -21.13
CA VAL A 163 26.67 -15.67 -21.67
C VAL A 163 26.31 -14.43 -20.87
N LEU A 164 25.03 -14.23 -20.50
CA LEU A 164 24.61 -13.10 -19.67
C LEU A 164 25.35 -13.09 -18.32
N TYR A 165 25.42 -14.24 -17.64
CA TYR A 165 26.18 -14.32 -16.39
C TYR A 165 27.67 -14.03 -16.60
N THR A 166 28.26 -14.53 -17.68
CA THR A 166 29.66 -14.25 -18.01
C THR A 166 29.90 -12.75 -18.25
N LEU A 167 28.98 -12.06 -18.93
CA LEU A 167 29.07 -10.62 -19.15
C LEU A 167 28.94 -9.83 -17.84
N LEU A 168 28.01 -10.23 -16.97
CA LEU A 168 27.83 -9.61 -15.66
C LEU A 168 29.04 -9.81 -14.76
N GLU A 169 29.66 -11.00 -14.78
CA GLU A 169 30.86 -11.31 -14.01
C GLU A 169 32.06 -10.49 -14.48
N LYS A 170 32.25 -10.35 -15.80
CA LYS A 170 33.30 -9.49 -16.35
C LYS A 170 33.10 -8.03 -15.97
N TRP A 171 31.88 -7.52 -16.13
CA TRP A 171 31.53 -6.16 -15.73
C TRP A 171 31.79 -5.92 -14.23
N LYS A 172 31.45 -6.90 -13.38
CA LYS A 172 31.71 -6.85 -11.95
C LYS A 172 33.22 -6.79 -11.66
N GLN A 173 34.03 -7.65 -12.28
CA GLN A 173 35.48 -7.66 -12.09
C GLN A 173 36.14 -6.36 -12.55
N GLU A 174 35.69 -5.79 -13.67
CA GLU A 174 36.13 -4.48 -14.13
C GLU A 174 35.81 -3.39 -13.08
N LYS A 175 34.59 -3.38 -12.53
CA LYS A 175 34.18 -2.38 -11.52
C LYS A 175 34.84 -2.57 -10.16
N GLU A 176 35.13 -3.81 -9.76
CA GLU A 176 35.88 -4.10 -8.54
C GLU A 176 37.35 -3.67 -8.69
N SER A 177 37.95 -3.82 -9.87
CA SER A 177 39.30 -3.33 -10.16
C SER A 177 39.40 -1.80 -10.26
N GLU A 178 38.30 -1.13 -10.61
CA GLU A 178 38.18 0.34 -10.66
C GLU A 178 37.85 0.97 -9.28
N GLY A 179 37.72 0.17 -8.22
CA GLY A 179 37.50 0.65 -6.86
C GLY A 179 36.15 1.34 -6.68
N TRP A 180 35.06 0.55 -6.66
CA TRP A 180 33.76 1.08 -6.33
C TRP A 180 33.68 1.37 -4.82
N ALA A 181 33.94 2.63 -4.45
CA ALA A 181 33.50 3.19 -3.18
C ALA A 181 31.98 3.21 -3.15
N ASP A 182 31.42 2.75 -2.03
CA ASP A 182 30.00 2.65 -1.74
C ASP A 182 29.21 3.85 -2.25
N ALA A 183 28.35 3.62 -3.24
CA ALA A 183 27.19 4.46 -3.47
C ALA A 183 26.07 4.05 -2.50
N GLU A 184 26.38 4.02 -1.20
CA GLU A 184 25.36 4.14 -0.16
C GLU A 184 25.04 5.63 0.01
N ASP A 185 23.76 5.96 -0.12
CA ASP A 185 23.14 7.26 0.15
C ASP A 185 23.70 8.47 -0.64
N THR A 186 23.05 8.75 -1.77
CA THR A 186 22.84 10.15 -2.17
C THR A 186 21.35 10.42 -2.35
N VAL A 187 20.81 11.01 -1.27
CA VAL A 187 19.65 11.92 -1.11
C VAL A 187 18.31 11.50 -1.73
#